data_AF-A0A2V1IK10-F1
#
_entry.id   AF-A0A2V1IK10-F1
#
_cell.length_a   1.000
_cell.length_b   1.000
_cell.length_c   1.000
_cell.angle_alpha   90.00
_cell.angle_beta   90.00
_cell.angle_gamma   90.00
#
_symmetry.space_group_name_H-M   'P 1'
#
loop_
_entity.id
_entity.type
_entity.pdbx_description
1 polymer ?
#
loop_
_entity_poly.entity_id
_entity_poly.type
_entity_poly.pdbx_seq_one_letter_code
_entity_poly.pdbx_strand_id
1 'polypeptide(L)' 'MVFRASCRNSTRCRRTPLCIAVSDDGETWRHELTLENSPVSQYSYPAIIQGRDGKVHCVYTWRRQRVAYKQIDL' A
#
# COMPACT_ATOMS: atom_id res chain seq x y z
N MET A 1 -8.94 -0.06 -13.52
CA MET A 1 -8.59 -0.27 -12.11
C MET A 1 -7.08 -0.20 -11.94
N VAL A 2 -6.58 0.86 -11.31
CA VAL A 2 -5.16 1.01 -10.96
C VAL A 2 -5.04 1.04 -9.44
N PHE A 3 -3.96 0.44 -8.92
CA PHE A 3 -3.67 0.42 -7.48
C PHE A 3 -2.51 1.34 -7.14
N ARG A 4 -2.65 2.09 -6.05
CA ARG A 4 -1.57 2.92 -5.51
C ARG A 4 -1.38 2.64 -4.04
N ALA A 5 -0.13 2.41 -3.66
CA ALA A 5 0.28 2.37 -2.27
C ALA A 5 0.78 3.76 -1.84
N SER A 6 0.21 4.33 -0.78
CA SER A 6 0.52 5.70 -0.35
C SER A 6 0.72 5.83 1.17
N CYS A 7 1.49 6.85 1.56
CA CYS A 7 1.64 7.31 2.93
C CYS A 7 1.14 8.76 3.00
N ARG A 8 0.09 9.05 3.77
CA ARG A 8 -0.51 10.39 3.85
C ARG A 8 0.39 11.39 4.58
N ASN A 9 0.41 12.63 4.08
CA ASN A 9 1.43 13.66 4.35
C ASN A 9 1.05 14.57 5.55
N SER A 10 1.87 14.59 6.59
CA SER A 10 1.86 15.60 7.66
C SER A 10 3.31 15.72 8.19
N THR A 11 4.01 16.77 7.72
CA THR A 11 5.26 17.45 8.16
C THR A 11 6.46 16.68 8.74
N ARG A 12 6.38 15.39 9.06
CA ARG A 12 7.47 14.43 9.21
C ARG A 12 7.00 13.14 8.57
N CYS A 13 7.50 12.81 7.38
CA CYS A 13 7.12 11.62 6.62
C CYS A 13 7.42 10.34 7.43
N ARG A 14 6.48 9.93 8.29
CA ARG A 14 6.61 8.75 9.14
C ARG A 14 6.45 7.47 8.33
N ARG A 15 6.16 7.52 7.00
CA ARG A 15 5.99 6.29 6.21
C ARG A 15 4.92 5.38 6.86
N THR A 16 3.82 5.97 7.33
CA THR A 16 2.62 5.33 7.91
C THR A 16 1.42 6.27 7.77
N PRO A 17 0.18 5.76 7.59
CA PRO A 17 -0.14 4.37 7.29
C PRO A 17 0.27 3.99 5.86
N LEU A 18 0.41 2.68 5.59
CA LEU A 18 0.48 2.15 4.23
C LEU A 18 -0.93 1.76 3.79
N CYS A 19 -1.48 2.42 2.79
CA CYS A 19 -2.82 2.14 2.27
C CYS A 19 -2.81 1.76 0.79
N ILE A 20 -3.84 1.05 0.35
CA ILE A 20 -4.19 0.83 -1.06
C ILE A 20 -5.33 1.78 -1.40
N ALA A 21 -5.18 2.42 -2.56
CA ALA A 21 -6.23 3.18 -3.21
C ALA A 21 -6.53 2.58 -4.59
N VAL A 22 -7.79 2.66 -4.99
CA VAL A 22 -8.32 2.15 -6.26
C VAL A 22 -8.83 3.31 -7.11
N SER A 23 -8.58 3.21 -8.41
CA SER A 23 -9.03 4.20 -9.39
C SER A 23 -9.50 3.53 -10.68
N ASP A 24 -10.60 4.00 -11.23
CA ASP A 24 -11.14 3.53 -12.52
C ASP A 24 -10.52 4.28 -13.71
N ASP A 25 -10.09 5.52 -13.49
CA ASP A 25 -9.58 6.47 -14.50
C ASP A 25 -8.07 6.73 -14.39
N GLY A 26 -7.44 6.34 -13.28
CA GLY A 26 -6.04 6.67 -12.94
C GLY A 26 -5.83 8.07 -12.36
N GLU A 27 -6.88 8.89 -12.28
CA GLU A 27 -6.83 10.29 -11.86
C GLU A 27 -7.50 10.49 -10.49
N THR A 28 -8.68 9.90 -10.31
CA THR A 28 -9.46 9.96 -9.08
C THR A 28 -9.23 8.70 -8.27
N TRP A 29 -8.74 8.86 -7.05
CA TRP A 29 -8.33 7.74 -6.21
C TRP A 29 -9.21 7.65 -4.96
N ARG A 30 -9.85 6.49 -4.77
CA ARG A 30 -10.62 6.17 -3.57
C ARG A 30 -9.79 5.29 -2.64
N HIS A 31 -9.84 5.57 -1.35
CA HIS A 31 -9.19 4.73 -0.34
C HIS A 31 -9.95 3.41 -0.24
N GLU A 32 -9.23 2.29 -0.31
CA GLU A 32 -9.82 0.95 -0.31
C GLU A 32 -9.45 0.19 0.97
N LEU A 33 -8.14 0.11 1.25
CA LEU A 33 -7.63 -0.71 2.34
C LEU A 33 -6.46 -0.02 3.06
N THR A 34 -6.35 -0.22 4.36
CA THR A 34 -5.14 0.13 5.12
C THR A 34 -4.39 -1.16 5.46
N LEU A 35 -3.21 -1.35 4.86
CA LEU A 35 -2.36 -2.53 5.09
C LEU A 35 -1.67 -2.47 6.45
N GLU A 36 -1.18 -1.29 6.81
CA GLU A 36 -0.41 -1.09 8.03
C GLU A 36 -0.73 0.29 8.63
N ASN A 37 -0.99 0.32 9.94
CA ASN A 37 -1.32 1.54 10.67
C ASN A 37 -0.71 1.54 12.08
N SER A 38 0.62 1.53 12.14
CA SER A 38 1.35 1.52 13.41
C SER A 38 1.99 2.88 13.70
N PRO A 39 2.02 3.34 14.98
CA PRO A 39 2.72 4.55 15.37
C PRO A 39 4.26 4.44 15.25
N VAL A 40 4.80 3.22 15.26
CA VAL A 40 6.23 2.92 15.08
C VAL A 40 6.68 3.23 13.64
N SER A 41 5.75 3.10 12.69
CA SER A 41 5.88 3.54 11.30
C SER A 41 7.00 2.84 10.50
N GLN A 42 7.51 3.42 9.40
CA GLN A 42 8.56 2.86 8.51
C GLN A 42 8.11 1.78 7.50
N TYR A 43 7.12 2.08 6.67
CA TYR A 43 6.73 1.26 5.51
C TYR A 43 7.16 1.92 4.20
N SER A 44 7.91 1.24 3.35
CA SER A 44 8.47 1.88 2.15
C SER A 44 8.65 0.96 0.95
N TYR A 45 8.81 1.58 -0.21
CA TYR A 45 9.04 0.92 -1.50
C TYR A 45 7.99 -0.16 -1.79
N PRO A 46 6.69 0.20 -1.77
CA PRO A 46 5.66 -0.75 -2.13
C PRO A 46 5.74 -1.05 -3.62
N ALA A 47 5.55 -2.32 -3.96
CA ALA A 47 5.23 -2.79 -5.30
C ALA A 47 3.94 -3.60 -5.25
N ILE A 48 3.13 -3.49 -6.29
CA ILE A 48 1.80 -4.08 -6.36
C ILE A 48 1.53 -4.59 -7.77
N ILE A 49 0.90 -5.76 -7.88
CA ILE A 49 0.49 -6.36 -9.15
C ILE A 49 -0.80 -7.14 -8.96
N GLN A 50 -1.67 -7.12 -9.97
CA GLN A 50 -2.82 -8.02 -10.02
C GLN A 50 -2.38 -9.36 -10.61
N GLY A 51 -2.60 -10.44 -9.86
CA GLY A 51 -2.30 -11.80 -10.26
C GLY A 51 -3.35 -12.36 -11.22
N ARG A 52 -2.99 -13.46 -11.89
CA ARG A 52 -3.94 -14.22 -12.75
C ARG A 52 -5.00 -14.96 -11.93
N ASP A 53 -4.79 -15.10 -10.63
CA ASP A 53 -5.74 -15.63 -9.66
C ASP A 53 -6.83 -14.61 -9.27
N GLY A 54 -6.81 -13.42 -9.88
CA GLY A 54 -7.76 -12.34 -9.60
C GLY A 54 -7.40 -11.50 -8.39
N LYS A 55 -6.34 -11.85 -7.64
CA LYS A 55 -5.97 -11.19 -6.39
C LYS A 55 -4.89 -10.15 -6.59
N VAL A 56 -4.76 -9.26 -5.61
CA VAL A 56 -3.71 -8.26 -5.59
C VAL A 56 -2.57 -8.73 -4.70
N HIS A 57 -1.37 -8.77 -5.27
CA HIS A 57 -0.14 -9.11 -4.58
C HIS A 57 0.65 -7.84 -4.30
N CYS A 58 0.96 -7.59 -3.03
CA CYS A 58 1.72 -6.44 -2.59
C CYS A 58 2.97 -6.86 -1.82
N VAL A 59 4.10 -6.23 -2.13
CA VAL A 59 5.35 -6.36 -1.37
C VAL A 59 5.85 -4.98 -0.95
N TYR A 60 6.47 -4.89 0.22
CA TYR A 60 7.04 -3.63 0.71
C TYR A 60 8.08 -3.86 1.81
N THR A 61 8.94 -2.88 2.04
CA THR A 61 9.88 -2.87 3.17
C THR A 61 9.13 -2.56 4.47
N TRP A 62 9.15 -3.49 5.41
CA TRP A 62 8.55 -3.35 6.74
C TRP A 62 9.64 -3.03 7.76
N ARG A 63 9.60 -1.82 8.32
CA ARG A 63 10.47 -1.32 9.40
C ARG A 63 11.97 -1.46 9.15
N ARG A 64 12.39 -1.53 7.88
CA ARG A 64 13.78 -1.82 7.46
C ARG A 64 14.33 -3.14 8.04
N GLN A 65 13.45 -4.05 8.45
CA GLN A 65 13.81 -5.33 9.03
C GLN A 65 13.54 -6.50 8.08
N ARG A 66 12.50 -6.38 7.26
CA ARG A 66 12.10 -7.44 6.32
C ARG A 66 11.38 -6.87 5.11
N VAL A 67 11.28 -7.68 4.06
CA VAL A 67 10.28 -7.50 3.01
C VAL A 67 9.02 -8.24 3.44
N ALA A 68 7.89 -7.52 3.51
CA ALA A 68 6.59 -8.09 3.79
C ALA A 68 5.86 -8.38 2.47
N TYR A 69 5.10 -9.46 2.46
CA TYR A 69 4.19 -9.85 1.37
C TYR A 69 2.75 -9.89 1.89
N LYS A 70 1.80 -9.41 1.09
CA LYS A 70 0.36 -9.46 1.34
C LYS A 70 -0.36 -9.86 0.05
N GLN A 71 -1.22 -10.86 0.15
CA GLN A 71 -2.21 -11.21 -0.87
C GLN A 71 -3.56 -10.68 -0.42
N ILE A 72 -4.28 -10.05 -1.35
CA ILE A 72 -5.46 -9.26 -1.02
C ILE A 72 -6.55 -9.62 -2.01
N ASP A 73 -7.72 -9.91 -1.47
CA ASP A 73 -8.97 -10.06 -2.22
C ASP A 73 -9.68 -8.70 -2.16
N LEU A 74 -9.86 -8.06 -3.32
CA LEU A 74 -10.45 -6.72 -3.47
C LEU A 74 -11.75 -6.80 -4.27
#